data_AF-A0A2U3E3Z5-F1
#
_entry.id   AF-A0A2U3E3Z5-F1
#
_cell.length_a   1.000
_cell.length_b   1.000
_cell.length_c   1.000
_cell.angle_alpha   90.00
_cell.angle_beta   90.00
_cell.angle_gamma   90.00
#
_symmetry.space_group_name_H-M   'P 1'
#
loop_
_entity.id
_entity.type
_entity.pdbx_description
1 polymer ?
#
loop_
_entity_poly.entity_id
_entity_poly.type
_entity_poly.pdbx_seq_one_letter_code
_entity_poly.pdbx_strand_id
1 'polypeptide(L)'
;MYHAKSTGKHSEATVNGTNGVWILAHSSHRRFPCLRFKLTSLRFIQPIYGPQEDWMRRWNHMVMTPIQTWRSDQIETIYVYEGLSNRYMAIDVREFVDTSHILYDGHPYSRPRGITTTLAMADLKGGEEIYAGYIREVTGAALKQFTGPPNELVHRTYRLACEMYQDPTTPEESVELLKLTFKLWTAARLSTLPTFIVGHSGLDMGYCTMPQSQVLAKRAAVPPFLAAQLKLTLLHHIQETIAPNLVAKLQSMTSRSSKHTWLALYLTTFMLLHNTTLLLAHALAECRSIGGRGFVPMVREHFHEANILLAHFHYCNRGLSPLSGDAKDCLLRVEMGLDEAKVQFIRYTRQFAKARESRWKELESEEKYEDDYFFIRQLFEDAWRPRSVRAERT
;
A
#
# COMPACT_ATOMS: atom_id res chain seq x y z
N MET A 1 63.59 -31.89 5.29
CA MET A 1 63.70 -30.50 4.80
C MET A 1 62.62 -29.67 5.47
N TYR A 2 63.07 -28.75 6.34
CA TYR A 2 62.40 -27.55 6.91
C TYR A 2 60.97 -27.72 7.48
N HIS A 3 60.80 -28.13 8.74
CA HIS A 3 60.85 -27.35 10.00
C HIS A 3 59.96 -26.10 10.07
N ALA A 4 58.91 -26.23 10.90
CA ALA A 4 58.07 -25.18 11.45
C ALA A 4 58.84 -24.29 12.46
N LYS A 5 58.52 -22.98 12.47
CA LYS A 5 58.85 -22.04 13.54
C LYS A 5 57.70 -21.05 13.79
N SER A 6 57.14 -21.17 15.00
CA SER A 6 56.86 -20.12 16.00
C SER A 6 56.53 -18.69 15.53
N THR A 7 55.43 -18.13 16.04
CA THR A 7 55.50 -17.09 17.10
C THR A 7 54.12 -16.85 17.72
N GLY A 8 53.95 -17.30 18.95
CA GLY A 8 52.93 -16.78 19.85
C GLY A 8 53.34 -15.40 20.37
N LYS A 9 52.37 -14.51 20.54
CA LYS A 9 52.51 -13.37 21.45
C LYS A 9 51.56 -13.57 22.63
N HIS A 10 52.16 -13.95 23.74
CA HIS A 10 51.64 -13.75 25.08
C HIS A 10 51.24 -12.27 25.25
N SER A 11 50.02 -12.03 25.73
CA SER A 11 49.71 -10.80 26.45
C SER A 11 49.70 -11.16 27.93
N GLU A 12 50.74 -10.71 28.62
CA GLU A 12 50.82 -10.73 30.08
C GLU A 12 49.67 -9.90 30.66
N ALA A 13 48.94 -10.52 31.60
CA ALA A 13 48.03 -9.80 32.47
C ALA A 13 48.88 -9.04 33.50
N THR A 14 49.06 -7.73 33.29
CA THR A 14 49.47 -6.82 34.36
C THR A 14 48.22 -6.24 35.00
N VAL A 15 47.91 -6.72 36.20
CA VAL A 15 46.93 -6.10 37.08
C VAL A 15 47.59 -4.86 37.68
N ASN A 16 47.04 -3.68 37.39
CA ASN A 16 47.13 -2.53 38.27
C ASN A 16 45.94 -1.60 38.04
N GLY A 17 45.02 -1.61 39.01
CA GLY A 17 44.33 -0.43 39.53
C GLY A 17 43.37 0.33 38.61
N THR A 18 42.12 0.37 39.07
CA THR A 18 41.06 1.38 38.78
C THR A 18 40.15 1.18 37.57
N ASN A 19 38.93 0.71 37.91
CA ASN A 19 37.62 0.89 37.27
C ASN A 19 37.59 1.35 35.80
N GLY A 20 37.39 0.39 34.90
CA GLY A 20 36.91 0.61 33.54
C GLY A 20 36.11 -0.60 33.06
N VAL A 21 34.79 -0.52 33.09
CA VAL A 21 33.91 -1.53 32.50
C VAL A 21 33.93 -1.31 30.98
N TRP A 22 34.56 -2.22 30.26
CA TRP A 22 34.49 -2.30 28.80
C TRP A 22 33.13 -2.89 28.40
N ILE A 23 32.21 -2.03 27.96
CA ILE A 23 30.96 -2.48 27.33
C ILE A 23 31.27 -2.83 25.88
N LEU A 24 31.37 -4.13 25.60
CA LEU A 24 31.34 -4.67 24.24
C LEU A 24 29.97 -4.34 23.62
N ALA A 25 29.95 -3.39 22.69
CA ALA A 25 28.77 -3.03 21.91
C ALA A 25 28.35 -4.20 21.01
N HIS A 26 27.46 -5.05 21.54
CA HIS A 26 26.69 -5.98 20.74
C HIS A 26 25.46 -5.24 20.22
N SER A 27 25.38 -5.09 18.89
CA SER A 27 24.21 -4.58 18.17
C SER A 27 23.03 -5.55 18.31
N SER A 28 22.34 -5.52 19.46
CA SER A 28 21.15 -6.33 19.66
C SER A 28 20.01 -5.81 18.79
N HIS A 29 19.72 -6.51 17.69
CA HIS A 29 18.41 -6.43 17.06
C HIS A 29 17.40 -6.95 18.09
N ARG A 30 16.67 -6.04 18.74
CA ARG A 30 15.63 -6.39 19.72
C ARG A 30 14.55 -7.20 19.01
N ARG A 31 14.51 -8.52 19.26
CA ARG A 31 13.58 -9.45 18.62
C ARG A 31 12.22 -9.38 19.31
N PHE A 32 11.14 -9.32 18.52
CA PHE A 32 9.79 -9.61 19.00
C PHE A 32 9.77 -11.02 19.64
N PRO A 33 9.20 -11.20 20.84
CA PRO A 33 8.93 -12.53 21.34
C PRO A 33 7.83 -13.17 20.48
N CYS A 34 8.17 -14.30 19.86
CA CYS A 34 7.24 -15.35 19.40
C CYS A 34 6.39 -15.13 18.13
N LEU A 35 6.41 -13.96 17.47
CA LEU A 35 5.70 -13.75 16.18
C LEU A 35 6.66 -13.24 15.12
N ARG A 36 6.78 -13.94 13.99
CA ARG A 36 7.69 -13.60 12.87
C ARG A 36 7.09 -12.48 11.99
N PHE A 37 6.65 -11.38 12.61
CA PHE A 37 6.14 -10.20 11.92
C PHE A 37 7.29 -9.33 11.40
N LYS A 38 7.74 -9.64 10.19
CA LYS A 38 8.77 -8.86 9.50
C LYS A 38 8.10 -7.84 8.60
N LEU A 39 8.54 -6.58 8.64
CA LEU A 39 8.07 -5.56 7.70
C LEU A 39 8.34 -5.96 6.23
N THR A 40 9.38 -6.76 5.96
CA THR A 40 9.65 -7.33 4.62
C THR A 40 8.60 -8.32 4.12
N SER A 41 7.63 -8.72 4.95
CA SER A 41 6.54 -9.61 4.55
C SER A 41 5.30 -8.86 4.06
N LEU A 42 5.30 -7.51 4.13
CA LEU A 42 4.22 -6.68 3.61
C LEU A 42 4.24 -6.66 2.08
N ARG A 43 3.08 -6.86 1.45
CA ARG A 43 2.91 -6.86 -0.01
C ARG A 43 2.12 -5.65 -0.50
N PHE A 44 1.18 -5.15 0.31
CA PHE A 44 0.34 -3.97 0.06
C PHE A 44 -0.48 -4.03 -1.23
N ILE A 45 -0.65 -5.23 -1.78
CA ILE A 45 -1.46 -5.48 -2.97
C ILE A 45 -2.55 -6.46 -2.62
N GLN A 46 -3.65 -6.38 -3.35
CA GLN A 46 -4.66 -7.42 -3.29
C GLN A 46 -4.09 -8.72 -3.90
N PRO A 47 -4.17 -9.86 -3.22
CA PRO A 47 -3.71 -11.10 -3.80
C PRO A 47 -4.72 -11.56 -4.87
N ILE A 48 -4.21 -12.16 -5.94
CA ILE A 48 -5.03 -12.60 -7.07
C ILE A 48 -5.68 -13.93 -6.69
N TYR A 49 -6.96 -13.90 -6.28
CA TYR A 49 -7.75 -15.08 -5.96
C TYR A 49 -8.85 -15.31 -6.99
N GLY A 50 -8.91 -16.52 -7.54
CA GLY A 50 -9.94 -16.94 -8.46
C GLY A 50 -9.48 -18.15 -9.28
N PRO A 51 -10.39 -18.83 -10.01
CA PRO A 51 -9.93 -19.61 -11.15
C PRO A 51 -9.15 -18.61 -12.00
N GLN A 52 -7.85 -18.81 -12.14
CA GLN A 52 -7.08 -18.06 -13.12
C GLN A 52 -7.82 -18.29 -14.42
N GLU A 53 -8.53 -17.26 -14.92
CA GLU A 53 -9.07 -17.34 -16.27
C GLU A 53 -7.90 -17.80 -17.13
N ASP A 54 -8.07 -18.85 -17.92
CA ASP A 54 -6.95 -19.66 -18.43
C ASP A 54 -5.89 -18.83 -19.19
N TRP A 55 -6.23 -17.60 -19.60
CA TRP A 55 -5.34 -16.62 -20.21
C TRP A 55 -4.40 -15.92 -19.20
N MET A 56 -4.80 -15.71 -17.94
CA MET A 56 -3.90 -15.25 -16.85
C MET A 56 -2.88 -16.32 -16.46
N ARG A 57 -3.10 -17.61 -16.81
CA ARG A 57 -2.11 -18.67 -16.55
C ARG A 57 -0.76 -18.39 -17.19
N ARG A 58 -0.73 -17.66 -18.31
CA ARG A 58 0.50 -17.21 -18.99
C ARG A 58 1.35 -16.29 -18.11
N TRP A 59 0.77 -15.67 -17.08
CA TRP A 59 1.42 -14.68 -16.22
C TRP A 59 1.37 -15.05 -14.74
N ASN A 60 1.34 -16.35 -14.43
CA ASN A 60 1.14 -16.91 -13.09
C ASN A 60 2.15 -16.55 -12.00
N HIS A 61 3.19 -15.79 -12.33
CA HIS A 61 4.25 -15.41 -11.40
C HIS A 61 4.69 -13.95 -11.54
N MET A 62 3.83 -13.05 -12.03
CA MET A 62 4.23 -11.69 -12.48
C MET A 62 5.32 -11.69 -13.55
N VAL A 63 5.62 -12.85 -14.14
CA VAL A 63 6.53 -12.96 -15.27
C VAL A 63 5.77 -12.46 -16.49
N MET A 64 6.05 -11.21 -16.85
CA MET A 64 5.49 -10.54 -18.02
C MET A 64 6.17 -11.07 -19.30
N THR A 65 5.80 -12.26 -19.75
CA THR A 65 6.35 -12.81 -21.01
C THR A 65 5.81 -12.01 -22.20
N PRO A 66 6.69 -11.43 -23.05
CA PRO A 66 6.26 -10.68 -24.22
C PRO A 66 5.50 -11.57 -25.21
N ILE A 67 4.48 -10.99 -25.85
CA ILE A 67 3.76 -11.64 -26.95
C ILE A 67 4.70 -11.77 -28.14
N GLN A 68 4.74 -12.97 -28.72
CA GLN A 68 5.60 -13.30 -29.86
C GLN A 68 4.84 -13.24 -31.20
N THR A 69 3.53 -13.50 -31.18
CA THR A 69 2.69 -13.61 -32.38
C THR A 69 1.76 -12.41 -32.51
N TRP A 70 2.25 -11.37 -33.18
CA TRP A 70 1.50 -10.17 -33.49
C TRP A 70 0.76 -10.30 -34.83
N ARG A 71 -0.44 -9.72 -34.93
CA ARG A 71 -1.21 -9.67 -36.18
C ARG A 71 -0.65 -8.61 -37.14
N SER A 72 -0.08 -7.54 -36.58
CA SER A 72 0.53 -6.44 -37.32
C SER A 72 1.64 -5.81 -36.49
N ASP A 73 2.63 -5.21 -37.15
CA ASP A 73 3.65 -4.37 -36.52
C ASP A 73 3.13 -2.95 -36.21
N GLN A 74 1.91 -2.63 -36.65
CA GLN A 74 1.28 -1.34 -36.41
C GLN A 74 1.03 -1.12 -34.91
N ILE A 75 1.62 -0.05 -34.39
CA ILE A 75 1.39 0.45 -33.03
C ILE A 75 0.32 1.53 -33.09
N GLU A 76 -0.65 1.44 -32.19
CA GLU A 76 -1.62 2.50 -31.93
C GLU A 76 -1.48 2.97 -30.48
N THR A 77 -1.54 4.27 -30.24
CA THR A 77 -1.59 4.81 -28.87
C THR A 77 -3.06 4.99 -28.49
N ILE A 78 -3.45 4.36 -27.38
CA ILE A 78 -4.75 4.59 -26.76
C ILE A 78 -4.60 5.42 -25.49
N TYR A 79 -5.69 6.07 -25.09
CA TYR A 79 -5.75 6.83 -23.84
C TYR A 79 -6.65 6.14 -22.83
N VAL A 80 -6.08 5.81 -21.67
CA VAL A 80 -6.75 5.07 -20.60
C VAL A 80 -7.02 5.97 -19.39
N TYR A 81 -8.21 5.85 -18.83
CA TYR A 81 -8.72 6.64 -17.72
C TYR A 81 -9.29 5.74 -16.61
N GLU A 82 -9.12 6.13 -15.35
CA GLU A 82 -9.53 5.34 -14.18
C GLU A 82 -10.43 6.07 -13.17
N GLY A 83 -10.42 7.41 -13.14
CA GLY A 83 -11.34 8.19 -12.30
C GLY A 83 -10.71 9.09 -11.22
N LEU A 84 -9.45 8.90 -10.81
CA LEU A 84 -8.85 9.66 -9.70
C LEU A 84 -8.46 11.10 -10.06
N SER A 85 -8.33 11.42 -11.35
CA SER A 85 -7.98 12.76 -11.79
C SER A 85 -8.65 13.11 -13.13
N ASN A 86 -8.22 14.20 -13.78
CA ASN A 86 -8.54 14.54 -15.17
C ASN A 86 -7.40 14.18 -16.15
N ARG A 87 -6.43 13.39 -15.70
CA ARG A 87 -5.31 12.86 -16.50
C ARG A 87 -5.66 11.49 -17.07
N TYR A 88 -4.89 11.07 -18.06
CA TYR A 88 -5.01 9.79 -18.75
C TYR A 88 -3.63 9.21 -19.00
N MET A 89 -3.55 7.89 -19.08
CA MET A 89 -2.33 7.18 -19.49
C MET A 89 -2.35 7.01 -21.01
N ALA A 90 -1.28 7.44 -21.68
CA ALA A 90 -1.04 7.12 -23.08
C ALA A 90 -0.35 5.76 -23.14
N ILE A 91 -0.97 4.79 -23.83
CA ILE A 91 -0.51 3.39 -23.85
C ILE A 91 -0.43 2.93 -25.29
N ASP A 92 0.76 2.51 -25.68
CA ASP A 92 0.99 1.92 -26.98
C ASP A 92 0.52 0.46 -26.97
N VAL A 93 -0.36 0.13 -27.91
CA VAL A 93 -0.97 -1.18 -28.07
C VAL A 93 -0.77 -1.70 -29.49
N ARG A 94 -0.84 -3.03 -29.61
CA ARG A 94 -0.81 -3.75 -30.89
C ARG A 94 -1.85 -4.86 -30.87
N GLU A 95 -2.31 -5.23 -32.06
CA GLU A 95 -3.15 -6.40 -32.24
C GLU A 95 -2.31 -7.69 -32.27
N PHE A 96 -2.62 -8.65 -31.41
CA PHE A 96 -2.03 -9.99 -31.43
C PHE A 96 -2.92 -11.01 -32.15
N VAL A 97 -2.35 -12.18 -32.48
CA VAL A 97 -3.13 -13.32 -32.96
C VAL A 97 -3.51 -14.16 -31.75
N ASP A 98 -4.80 -14.20 -31.41
CA ASP A 98 -5.29 -15.08 -30.35
C ASP A 98 -5.33 -16.53 -30.86
N THR A 99 -4.34 -17.32 -30.43
CA THR A 99 -4.26 -18.76 -30.67
C THR A 99 -4.90 -19.58 -29.56
N SER A 100 -5.45 -18.93 -28.53
CA SER A 100 -6.08 -19.60 -27.40
C SER A 100 -7.57 -19.82 -27.69
N HIS A 101 -8.05 -21.06 -27.58
CA HIS A 101 -9.46 -21.40 -27.74
C HIS A 101 -10.32 -21.00 -26.52
N ILE A 102 -9.93 -19.93 -25.82
CA ILE A 102 -10.52 -19.57 -24.53
C ILE A 102 -11.85 -18.86 -24.79
N LEU A 103 -12.95 -19.59 -24.55
CA LEU A 103 -14.30 -19.04 -24.56
C LEU A 103 -14.47 -18.11 -23.36
N TYR A 104 -14.76 -16.84 -23.63
CA TYR A 104 -15.13 -15.86 -22.59
C TYR A 104 -16.52 -16.22 -22.05
N ASP A 105 -16.57 -16.95 -20.93
CA ASP A 105 -17.82 -17.15 -20.21
C ASP A 105 -18.13 -15.91 -19.38
N GLY A 106 -19.33 -15.37 -19.54
CA GLY A 106 -19.65 -13.96 -19.30
C GLY A 106 -19.36 -13.45 -17.89
N HIS A 107 -18.51 -12.42 -17.81
CA HIS A 107 -18.45 -11.52 -16.67
C HIS A 107 -19.76 -10.72 -16.60
N PRO A 108 -20.34 -10.40 -15.42
CA PRO A 108 -21.59 -9.63 -15.30
C PRO A 108 -21.56 -8.21 -15.90
N TYR A 109 -20.38 -7.70 -16.28
CA TYR A 109 -20.22 -6.43 -17.02
C TYR A 109 -20.10 -6.61 -18.54
N SER A 110 -20.01 -7.84 -19.02
CA SER A 110 -19.95 -8.20 -20.43
C SER A 110 -21.38 -8.20 -21.00
N ARG A 111 -21.89 -7.02 -21.36
CA ARG A 111 -22.98 -6.98 -22.34
C ARG A 111 -22.46 -7.54 -23.67
N PRO A 112 -23.24 -8.36 -24.39
CA PRO A 112 -22.82 -8.94 -25.66
C PRO A 112 -22.91 -7.87 -26.76
N ARG A 113 -21.91 -7.01 -26.84
CA ARG A 113 -21.58 -6.26 -28.06
C ARG A 113 -20.06 -6.17 -28.23
N GLY A 114 -19.51 -7.26 -28.77
CA GLY A 114 -18.68 -7.17 -29.97
C GLY A 114 -17.37 -6.38 -29.88
N ILE A 115 -16.58 -6.55 -28.83
CA ILE A 115 -15.15 -6.24 -28.89
C ILE A 115 -14.39 -7.50 -28.45
N THR A 116 -14.29 -8.45 -29.37
CA THR A 116 -13.25 -9.49 -29.39
C THR A 116 -11.93 -8.83 -29.73
N THR A 117 -11.37 -8.02 -28.84
CA THR A 117 -10.10 -7.32 -29.10
C THR A 117 -8.93 -8.18 -28.71
N THR A 118 -8.09 -8.43 -29.69
CA THR A 118 -6.73 -8.91 -29.54
C THR A 118 -5.77 -7.75 -29.24
N LEU A 119 -6.17 -6.76 -28.44
CA LEU A 119 -5.29 -5.64 -28.09
C LEU A 119 -4.43 -6.01 -26.89
N ALA A 120 -3.14 -5.75 -27.02
CA ALA A 120 -2.17 -5.92 -25.96
C ALA A 120 -1.17 -4.77 -25.97
N MET A 121 -0.59 -4.47 -24.82
CA MET A 121 0.49 -3.48 -24.69
C MET A 121 1.68 -3.87 -25.58
N ALA A 122 2.15 -2.90 -26.35
CA ALA A 122 3.31 -3.05 -27.25
C ALA A 122 4.63 -3.22 -26.47
N ASP A 123 4.75 -2.50 -25.33
CA ASP A 123 5.91 -2.55 -24.45
C ASP A 123 5.48 -2.66 -22.98
N LEU A 124 5.72 -3.84 -22.40
CA LEU A 124 5.43 -4.11 -21.00
C LEU A 124 6.34 -3.34 -20.04
N LYS A 125 7.59 -3.09 -20.44
CA LYS A 125 8.57 -2.37 -19.62
C LYS A 125 8.29 -0.88 -19.64
N GLY A 126 8.02 -0.31 -20.82
CA GLY A 126 7.53 1.06 -20.95
C GLY A 126 6.23 1.30 -20.17
N GLY A 127 5.39 0.28 -20.02
CA GLY A 127 4.22 0.31 -19.15
C GLY A 127 4.50 0.69 -17.68
N GLU A 128 5.62 0.23 -17.12
CA GLU A 128 5.99 0.60 -15.75
C GLU A 128 6.41 2.06 -15.64
N GLU A 129 7.14 2.58 -16.64
CA GLU A 129 7.54 3.98 -16.69
C GLU A 129 6.32 4.89 -16.84
N ILE A 130 5.32 4.48 -17.63
CA ILE A 130 4.02 5.14 -17.74
C ILE A 130 3.35 5.19 -16.37
N TYR A 131 3.27 4.07 -15.64
CA TYR A 131 2.69 4.08 -14.29
C TYR A 131 3.48 4.95 -13.31
N ALA A 132 4.81 4.90 -13.33
CA ALA A 132 5.65 5.71 -12.45
C ALA A 132 5.40 7.22 -12.65
N GLY A 133 5.27 7.65 -13.91
CA GLY A 133 4.89 9.03 -14.25
C GLY A 133 3.46 9.35 -13.84
N TYR A 134 2.51 8.49 -14.20
CA TYR A 134 1.08 8.69 -13.96
C TYR A 134 0.76 8.77 -12.46
N ILE A 135 1.26 7.85 -11.63
CA ILE A 135 1.09 7.86 -10.17
C ILE A 135 1.53 9.20 -9.60
N ARG A 136 2.70 9.70 -10.00
CA ARG A 136 3.23 10.99 -9.54
C ARG A 136 2.27 12.14 -9.87
N GLU A 137 1.69 12.15 -11.06
CA GLU A 137 0.80 13.21 -11.52
C GLU A 137 -0.57 13.18 -10.83
N VAL A 138 -1.13 11.99 -10.60
CA VAL A 138 -2.50 11.86 -10.06
C VAL A 138 -2.55 11.85 -8.54
N THR A 139 -1.46 11.54 -7.84
CA THR A 139 -1.42 11.42 -6.36
C THR A 139 -2.05 12.63 -5.66
N GLY A 140 -1.74 13.85 -6.09
CA GLY A 140 -2.27 15.06 -5.46
C GLY A 140 -3.78 15.23 -5.64
N ALA A 141 -4.31 14.90 -6.82
CA ALA A 141 -5.75 14.93 -7.09
C ALA A 141 -6.48 13.80 -6.34
N ALA A 142 -5.90 12.60 -6.35
CA ALA A 142 -6.42 11.43 -5.65
C ALA A 142 -6.55 11.71 -4.14
N LEU A 143 -5.49 12.19 -3.48
CA LEU A 143 -5.54 12.50 -2.05
C LEU A 143 -6.57 13.57 -1.70
N LYS A 144 -6.77 14.59 -2.55
CA LYS A 144 -7.79 15.63 -2.33
C LYS A 144 -9.20 15.05 -2.25
N GLN A 145 -9.53 14.07 -3.09
CA GLN A 145 -10.85 13.41 -3.04
C GLN A 145 -11.10 12.72 -1.68
N PHE A 146 -10.03 12.30 -0.98
CA PHE A 146 -10.09 11.61 0.31
C PHE A 146 -9.89 12.54 1.52
N THR A 147 -9.89 13.86 1.32
CA THR A 147 -9.80 14.81 2.46
C THR A 147 -11.15 15.10 3.12
N GLY A 148 -12.28 14.75 2.49
CA GLY A 148 -13.66 14.65 3.00
C GLY A 148 -14.14 15.63 4.10
N PRO A 149 -15.27 15.33 4.77
CA PRO A 149 -15.77 16.12 5.89
C PRO A 149 -14.78 16.16 7.08
N PRO A 150 -14.66 17.31 7.78
CA PRO A 150 -13.68 17.48 8.84
C PRO A 150 -14.00 16.69 10.12
N ASN A 151 -15.19 16.11 10.27
CA ASN A 151 -15.60 15.43 11.50
C ASN A 151 -15.24 13.93 11.54
N GLU A 152 -14.65 13.41 10.47
CA GLU A 152 -14.16 12.04 10.42
C GLU A 152 -12.66 11.99 10.64
N LEU A 153 -12.21 11.03 11.46
CA LEU A 153 -10.80 10.90 11.81
C LEU A 153 -9.94 10.56 10.59
N VAL A 154 -10.44 9.68 9.70
CA VAL A 154 -9.75 9.36 8.43
C VAL A 154 -9.41 10.62 7.66
N HIS A 155 -10.40 11.46 7.39
CA HIS A 155 -10.22 12.71 6.64
C HIS A 155 -9.24 13.69 7.30
N ARG A 156 -9.29 13.85 8.62
CA ARG A 156 -8.31 14.69 9.35
C ARG A 156 -6.90 14.14 9.26
N THR A 157 -6.72 12.83 9.41
CA THR A 157 -5.41 12.18 9.29
C THR A 157 -4.81 12.41 7.90
N TYR A 158 -5.59 12.21 6.83
CA TYR A 158 -5.13 12.44 5.46
C TYR A 158 -4.78 13.91 5.21
N ARG A 159 -5.58 14.84 5.73
CA ARG A 159 -5.30 16.27 5.63
C ARG A 159 -3.99 16.64 6.34
N LEU A 160 -3.81 16.20 7.58
CA LEU A 160 -2.58 16.47 8.34
C LEU A 160 -1.35 15.86 7.66
N ALA A 161 -1.47 14.67 7.08
CA ALA A 161 -0.40 14.07 6.30
C ALA A 161 -0.02 14.94 5.08
N CYS A 162 -1.01 15.48 4.36
CA CYS A 162 -0.76 16.39 3.24
C CYS A 162 -0.13 17.71 3.70
N GLU A 163 -0.61 18.29 4.81
CA GLU A 163 -0.06 19.50 5.40
C GLU A 163 1.40 19.29 5.82
N MET A 164 1.71 18.22 6.54
CA MET A 164 3.08 17.87 6.92
C MET A 164 3.99 17.65 5.71
N TYR A 165 3.48 17.04 4.64
CA TYR A 165 4.24 16.84 3.41
C TYR A 165 4.58 18.15 2.69
N GLN A 166 3.74 19.17 2.82
CA GLN A 166 3.93 20.49 2.20
C GLN A 166 4.68 21.48 3.10
N ASP A 167 4.70 21.24 4.41
CA ASP A 167 5.34 22.08 5.40
C ASP A 167 6.88 21.97 5.31
N PRO A 168 7.60 23.07 4.97
CA PRO A 168 9.06 23.05 4.85
C PRO A 168 9.78 22.83 6.18
N THR A 169 9.08 22.94 7.32
CA THR A 169 9.65 22.67 8.64
C THR A 169 9.58 21.19 9.02
N THR A 170 8.86 20.36 8.26
CA THR A 170 8.79 18.92 8.51
C THR A 170 10.15 18.26 8.23
N PRO A 171 10.67 17.41 9.16
CA PRO A 171 11.93 16.72 8.95
C PRO A 171 11.95 15.92 7.63
N GLU A 172 13.06 15.99 6.89
CA GLU A 172 13.21 15.36 5.58
C GLU A 172 12.83 13.86 5.58
N GLU A 173 13.22 13.13 6.63
CA GLU A 173 12.87 11.71 6.76
C GLU A 173 11.36 11.47 6.85
N SER A 174 10.62 12.38 7.49
CA SER A 174 9.16 12.33 7.59
C SER A 174 8.51 12.67 6.25
N VAL A 175 9.02 13.68 5.54
CA VAL A 175 8.55 14.05 4.19
C VAL A 175 8.75 12.88 3.22
N GLU A 176 9.91 12.23 3.26
CA GLU A 176 10.22 11.08 2.42
C GLU A 176 9.29 9.88 2.72
N LEU A 177 9.05 9.58 4.00
CA LEU A 177 8.13 8.52 4.39
C LEU A 177 6.71 8.79 3.90
N LEU A 178 6.21 10.02 4.08
CA LEU A 178 4.88 10.42 3.60
C LEU A 178 4.79 10.35 2.08
N LYS A 179 5.82 10.79 1.35
CA LYS A 179 5.90 10.69 -0.11
C LYS A 179 5.77 9.24 -0.59
N LEU A 180 6.50 8.32 0.02
CA LEU A 180 6.44 6.89 -0.32
C LEU A 180 5.07 6.30 0.04
N THR A 181 4.49 6.71 1.16
CA THR A 181 3.14 6.31 1.60
C THR A 181 2.08 6.75 0.59
N PHE A 182 2.15 8.00 0.11
CA PHE A 182 1.20 8.53 -0.88
C PHE A 182 1.31 7.85 -2.23
N LYS A 183 2.54 7.56 -2.69
CA LYS A 183 2.75 6.78 -3.91
C LYS A 183 2.12 5.40 -3.81
N LEU A 184 2.38 4.68 -2.72
CA LEU A 184 1.82 3.35 -2.49
C LEU A 184 0.29 3.40 -2.41
N TRP A 185 -0.24 4.32 -1.62
CA TRP A 185 -1.68 4.47 -1.45
C TRP A 185 -2.35 4.72 -2.81
N THR A 186 -1.81 5.63 -3.63
CA THR A 186 -2.33 5.93 -4.97
C THR A 186 -2.26 4.71 -5.88
N ALA A 187 -1.12 4.03 -5.92
CA ALA A 187 -0.93 2.83 -6.73
C ALA A 187 -1.89 1.69 -6.34
N ALA A 188 -2.09 1.46 -5.04
CA ALA A 188 -3.05 0.47 -4.54
C ALA A 188 -4.51 0.84 -4.85
N ARG A 189 -4.86 2.13 -4.89
CA ARG A 189 -6.20 2.56 -5.35
C ARG A 189 -6.37 2.26 -6.84
N LEU A 190 -5.38 2.62 -7.66
CA LEU A 190 -5.39 2.36 -9.10
C LEU A 190 -5.61 0.87 -9.42
N SER A 191 -5.07 -0.06 -8.61
CA SER A 191 -5.26 -1.50 -8.84
C SER A 191 -6.67 -2.01 -8.58
N THR A 192 -7.52 -1.19 -7.94
CA THR A 192 -8.91 -1.52 -7.58
C THR A 192 -9.96 -0.74 -8.38
N LEU A 193 -9.51 0.18 -9.24
CA LEU A 193 -10.40 1.02 -10.03
C LEU A 193 -10.62 0.44 -11.43
N PRO A 194 -11.84 0.54 -11.97
CA PRO A 194 -12.10 0.16 -13.34
C PRO A 194 -11.37 1.10 -14.31
N THR A 195 -10.82 0.54 -15.38
CA THR A 195 -10.13 1.30 -16.43
C THR A 195 -10.99 1.39 -17.69
N PHE A 196 -10.92 2.54 -18.35
CA PHE A 196 -11.70 2.85 -19.54
C PHE A 196 -10.82 3.45 -20.64
N ILE A 197 -11.08 3.08 -21.89
CA ILE A 197 -10.53 3.74 -23.06
C ILE A 197 -11.36 4.99 -23.35
N VAL A 198 -10.68 6.13 -23.47
CA VAL A 198 -11.30 7.45 -23.66
C VAL A 198 -10.84 8.16 -24.94
N GLY A 199 -9.91 7.56 -25.68
CA GLY A 199 -9.44 8.05 -26.98
C GLY A 199 -8.38 7.14 -27.62
N HIS A 200 -8.01 7.44 -28.86
CA HIS A 200 -6.99 6.74 -29.65
C HIS A 200 -6.28 7.74 -30.59
N SER A 201 -5.14 7.38 -31.19
CA SER A 201 -4.27 8.27 -32.00
C SER A 201 -4.93 8.99 -33.19
N GLY A 202 -6.18 8.68 -33.55
CA GLY A 202 -6.97 9.43 -34.56
C GLY A 202 -7.86 10.54 -33.98
N LEU A 203 -7.99 10.62 -32.67
CA LEU A 203 -8.63 11.74 -31.96
C LEU A 203 -7.52 12.68 -31.49
N ASP A 204 -7.56 13.94 -31.94
CA ASP A 204 -6.65 14.97 -31.45
C ASP A 204 -6.92 15.22 -29.95
N MET A 205 -6.24 14.47 -29.11
CA MET A 205 -6.34 14.51 -27.65
C MET A 205 -5.16 15.30 -27.05
N GLY A 206 -4.57 16.22 -27.82
CA GLY A 206 -3.38 16.99 -27.45
C GLY A 206 -3.49 17.58 -26.05
N TYR A 207 -2.78 16.99 -25.06
CA TYR A 207 -2.72 17.40 -23.65
C TYR A 207 -4.06 17.86 -22.99
N CYS A 208 -5.21 17.45 -23.54
CA CYS A 208 -6.51 17.97 -23.17
C CYS A 208 -6.97 17.34 -21.85
N THR A 209 -6.84 18.09 -20.75
CA THR A 209 -7.66 17.83 -19.55
C THR A 209 -9.14 17.94 -19.91
N MET A 210 -9.77 16.81 -20.24
CA MET A 210 -11.17 16.78 -20.59
C MET A 210 -12.05 16.94 -19.34
N PRO A 211 -13.14 17.73 -19.39
CA PRO A 211 -14.12 17.75 -18.31
C PRO A 211 -14.68 16.35 -18.06
N GLN A 212 -14.82 15.95 -16.78
CA GLN A 212 -15.25 14.60 -16.39
C GLN A 212 -16.58 14.17 -17.04
N SER A 213 -17.51 15.10 -17.25
CA SER A 213 -18.80 14.86 -17.92
C SER A 213 -18.65 14.38 -19.38
N GLN A 214 -17.64 14.87 -20.11
CA GLN A 214 -17.38 14.46 -21.49
C GLN A 214 -16.65 13.11 -21.55
N VAL A 215 -15.77 12.84 -20.59
CA VAL A 215 -15.07 11.54 -20.44
C VAL A 215 -16.09 10.42 -20.22
N LEU A 216 -17.07 10.62 -19.35
CA LEU A 216 -18.09 9.61 -19.03
C LEU A 216 -19.01 9.28 -20.22
N ALA A 217 -19.21 10.22 -21.15
CA ALA A 217 -20.09 10.04 -22.31
C ALA A 217 -19.47 9.22 -23.45
N LYS A 218 -18.14 9.12 -23.54
CA LYS A 218 -17.41 8.48 -24.65
C LYS A 218 -16.54 7.27 -24.24
N ARG A 219 -16.70 6.77 -23.01
CA ARG A 219 -15.85 5.70 -22.49
C ARG A 219 -16.24 4.31 -23.02
N ALA A 220 -15.24 3.54 -23.45
CA ALA A 220 -15.34 2.11 -23.66
C ALA A 220 -14.58 1.37 -22.53
N ALA A 221 -15.06 0.20 -22.10
CA ALA A 221 -14.30 -0.61 -21.16
C ALA A 221 -12.99 -1.09 -21.82
N VAL A 222 -11.89 -1.13 -21.06
CA VAL A 222 -10.65 -1.72 -21.56
C VAL A 222 -10.88 -3.22 -21.82
N PRO A 223 -10.41 -3.76 -22.96
CA PRO A 223 -10.43 -5.19 -23.26
C PRO A 223 -9.89 -6.06 -22.12
N PRO A 224 -10.47 -7.24 -21.83
CA PRO A 224 -10.05 -8.06 -20.69
C PRO A 224 -8.54 -8.37 -20.65
N PHE A 225 -7.97 -8.76 -21.80
CA PHE A 225 -6.55 -9.09 -21.91
C PHE A 225 -5.66 -7.88 -21.58
N LEU A 226 -5.96 -6.72 -22.19
CA LEU A 226 -5.25 -5.48 -21.92
C LEU A 226 -5.45 -5.00 -20.48
N ALA A 227 -6.67 -5.09 -19.95
CA ALA A 227 -6.99 -4.70 -18.58
C ALA A 227 -6.14 -5.46 -17.56
N ALA A 228 -5.89 -6.75 -17.79
CA ALA A 228 -5.01 -7.52 -16.93
C ALA A 228 -3.52 -7.30 -17.17
N GLN A 229 -3.06 -7.02 -18.40
CA GLN A 229 -1.68 -6.55 -18.58
C GLN A 229 -1.46 -5.26 -17.78
N LEU A 230 -2.38 -4.31 -17.87
CA LEU A 230 -2.34 -3.08 -17.08
C LEU A 230 -2.33 -3.35 -15.57
N LYS A 231 -3.18 -4.26 -15.09
CA LYS A 231 -3.23 -4.66 -13.67
C LYS A 231 -1.91 -5.32 -13.24
N LEU A 232 -1.39 -6.27 -14.02
CA LEU A 232 -0.14 -6.98 -13.71
C LEU A 232 1.07 -6.05 -13.72
N THR A 233 1.20 -5.18 -14.72
CA THR A 233 2.26 -4.17 -14.78
C THR A 233 2.23 -3.25 -13.55
N LEU A 234 1.04 -2.78 -13.14
CA LEU A 234 0.90 -1.97 -11.94
C LEU A 234 1.28 -2.74 -10.67
N LEU A 235 0.80 -3.96 -10.51
CA LEU A 235 1.12 -4.81 -9.36
C LEU A 235 2.62 -5.08 -9.29
N HIS A 236 3.27 -5.39 -10.41
CA HIS A 236 4.71 -5.60 -10.48
C HIS A 236 5.47 -4.33 -10.08
N HIS A 237 5.08 -3.16 -10.61
CA HIS A 237 5.68 -1.89 -10.23
C HIS A 237 5.54 -1.60 -8.72
N ILE A 238 4.38 -1.92 -8.12
CA ILE A 238 4.19 -1.79 -6.67
C ILE A 238 5.17 -2.70 -5.92
N GLN A 239 5.27 -3.98 -6.29
CA GLN A 239 6.04 -4.96 -5.54
C GLN A 239 7.56 -4.82 -5.70
N GLU A 240 8.03 -4.49 -6.90
CA GLU A 240 9.48 -4.40 -7.18
C GLU A 240 10.04 -3.00 -6.90
N THR A 241 9.21 -1.94 -6.94
CA THR A 241 9.68 -0.57 -6.78
C THR A 241 9.10 0.13 -5.56
N ILE A 242 7.77 0.23 -5.42
CA ILE A 242 7.17 1.12 -4.42
C ILE A 242 7.26 0.53 -3.01
N ALA A 243 6.84 -0.72 -2.84
CA ALA A 243 6.78 -1.40 -1.55
C ALA A 243 8.16 -1.58 -0.90
N PRO A 244 9.22 -2.03 -1.60
CA PRO A 244 10.54 -2.21 -1.00
C PRO A 244 11.11 -0.89 -0.47
N ASN A 245 10.94 0.20 -1.21
CA ASN A 245 11.38 1.54 -0.80
C ASN A 245 10.65 2.01 0.46
N LEU A 246 9.31 1.85 0.52
CA LEU A 246 8.53 2.20 1.71
C LEU A 246 8.92 1.33 2.92
N VAL A 247 9.04 0.02 2.73
CA VAL A 247 9.40 -0.93 3.80
C VAL A 247 10.78 -0.60 4.35
N ALA A 248 11.77 -0.34 3.50
CA ALA A 248 13.11 0.04 3.92
C ALA A 248 13.10 1.34 4.76
N LYS A 249 12.33 2.36 4.32
CA LYS A 249 12.20 3.62 5.06
C LYS A 249 11.49 3.42 6.41
N LEU A 250 10.39 2.68 6.42
CA LEU A 250 9.65 2.31 7.64
C LEU A 250 10.55 1.58 8.63
N GLN A 251 11.30 0.56 8.18
CA GLN A 251 12.24 -0.19 9.01
C GLN A 251 13.31 0.71 9.62
N SER A 252 13.92 1.56 8.79
CA SER A 252 14.96 2.50 9.24
C SER A 252 14.44 3.43 10.34
N MET A 253 13.28 4.07 10.12
CA MET A 253 12.69 5.00 11.10
C MET A 253 12.21 4.29 12.37
N THR A 254 11.59 3.13 12.24
CA THR A 254 11.11 2.29 13.37
C THR A 254 12.28 1.84 14.25
N SER A 255 13.41 1.44 13.64
CA SER A 255 14.58 0.96 14.37
C SER A 255 15.31 2.05 15.16
N ARG A 256 15.29 3.29 14.67
CA ARG A 256 15.90 4.45 15.32
C ARG A 256 15.10 4.98 16.51
N SER A 257 13.81 4.63 16.59
CA SER A 257 12.92 4.99 17.70
C SER A 257 12.93 6.50 18.03
N SER A 258 13.05 7.36 17.02
CA SER A 258 13.05 8.82 17.22
C SER A 258 11.64 9.31 17.56
N LYS A 259 11.51 9.99 18.70
CA LYS A 259 10.24 10.58 19.14
C LYS A 259 9.75 11.69 18.19
N HIS A 260 10.66 12.41 17.55
CA HIS A 260 10.34 13.50 16.63
C HIS A 260 9.72 13.03 15.31
N THR A 261 9.93 11.78 14.91
CA THR A 261 9.33 11.20 13.71
C THR A 261 8.07 10.37 14.00
N TRP A 262 7.67 10.31 15.28
CA TRP A 262 6.54 9.51 15.73
C TRP A 262 5.23 9.86 15.00
N LEU A 263 4.94 11.16 14.83
CA LEU A 263 3.71 11.57 14.16
C LEU A 263 3.67 11.09 12.70
N ALA A 264 4.79 11.14 11.98
CA ALA A 264 4.88 10.61 10.63
C ALA A 264 4.67 9.09 10.59
N LEU A 265 5.26 8.35 11.54
CA LEU A 265 5.03 6.90 11.69
C LEU A 265 3.57 6.57 12.00
N TYR A 266 2.92 7.36 12.86
CA TYR A 266 1.49 7.23 13.15
C TYR A 266 0.64 7.45 11.89
N LEU A 267 0.85 8.57 11.18
CA LEU A 267 0.09 8.90 9.97
C LEU A 267 0.28 7.84 8.88
N THR A 268 1.52 7.39 8.65
CA THR A 268 1.80 6.33 7.68
C THR A 268 1.13 5.02 8.09
N THR A 269 1.26 4.58 9.34
CA THR A 269 0.63 3.34 9.80
C THR A 269 -0.89 3.41 9.65
N PHE A 270 -1.49 4.53 10.06
CA PHE A 270 -2.93 4.77 9.91
C PHE A 270 -3.37 4.64 8.45
N MET A 271 -2.69 5.34 7.53
CA MET A 271 -3.03 5.32 6.10
C MET A 271 -2.84 3.93 5.49
N LEU A 272 -1.83 3.18 5.90
CA LEU A 272 -1.60 1.81 5.42
C LEU A 272 -2.67 0.85 5.94
N LEU A 273 -3.09 0.96 7.21
CA LEU A 273 -4.19 0.16 7.76
C LEU A 273 -5.52 0.47 7.06
N HIS A 274 -5.78 1.76 6.82
CA HIS A 274 -6.95 2.17 6.03
C HIS A 274 -6.88 1.62 4.60
N ASN A 275 -5.71 1.67 3.96
CA ASN A 275 -5.52 1.08 2.64
C ASN A 275 -5.78 -0.43 2.63
N THR A 276 -5.34 -1.15 3.67
CA THR A 276 -5.65 -2.59 3.86
C THR A 276 -7.15 -2.83 3.99
N THR A 277 -7.88 -2.02 4.75
CA THR A 277 -9.36 -2.09 4.82
C THR A 277 -9.98 -1.91 3.43
N LEU A 278 -9.56 -0.89 2.69
CA LEU A 278 -10.14 -0.60 1.38
C LEU A 278 -9.79 -1.68 0.32
N LEU A 279 -8.60 -2.29 0.39
CA LEU A 279 -8.25 -3.44 -0.45
C LEU A 279 -9.12 -4.66 -0.10
N LEU A 280 -9.29 -4.93 1.20
CA LEU A 280 -10.13 -6.01 1.68
C LEU A 280 -11.58 -5.82 1.25
N ALA A 281 -12.14 -4.61 1.36
CA ALA A 281 -13.50 -4.31 0.92
C ALA A 281 -13.71 -4.56 -0.57
N HIS A 282 -12.74 -4.14 -1.40
CA HIS A 282 -12.77 -4.43 -2.83
C HIS A 282 -12.71 -5.94 -3.11
N ALA A 283 -11.79 -6.65 -2.45
CA ALA A 283 -11.64 -8.10 -2.61
C ALA A 283 -12.89 -8.86 -2.16
N LEU A 284 -13.56 -8.42 -1.09
CA LEU A 284 -14.83 -8.97 -0.64
C LEU A 284 -15.94 -8.77 -1.68
N ALA A 285 -16.02 -7.59 -2.29
CA ALA A 285 -16.97 -7.31 -3.36
C ALA A 285 -16.71 -8.20 -4.59
N GLU A 286 -15.46 -8.37 -5.02
CA GLU A 286 -15.07 -9.29 -6.09
C GLU A 286 -15.42 -10.74 -5.73
N CYS A 287 -15.06 -11.23 -4.54
CA CYS A 287 -15.38 -12.57 -4.08
C CYS A 287 -16.90 -12.84 -4.08
N ARG A 288 -17.72 -11.88 -3.62
CA ARG A 288 -19.19 -12.00 -3.66
C ARG A 288 -19.70 -12.13 -5.10
N SER A 289 -19.09 -11.43 -6.06
CA SER A 289 -19.49 -11.50 -7.48
C SER A 289 -19.21 -12.85 -8.13
N ILE A 290 -18.22 -13.61 -7.64
CA ILE A 290 -17.83 -14.93 -8.17
C ILE A 290 -18.31 -16.12 -7.30
N GLY A 291 -19.28 -15.88 -6.42
CA GLY A 291 -19.90 -16.94 -5.60
C GLY A 291 -19.10 -17.35 -4.35
N GLY A 292 -18.27 -16.46 -3.80
CA GLY A 292 -17.61 -16.64 -2.49
C GLY A 292 -16.32 -17.46 -2.48
N ARG A 293 -15.81 -17.90 -3.63
CA ARG A 293 -14.55 -18.66 -3.72
C ARG A 293 -13.35 -17.82 -3.27
N GLY A 294 -12.43 -18.41 -2.50
CA GLY A 294 -11.17 -17.78 -2.08
C GLY A 294 -11.27 -16.79 -0.92
N PHE A 295 -12.45 -16.65 -0.30
CA PHE A 295 -12.72 -15.69 0.78
C PHE A 295 -11.76 -15.83 1.97
N VAL A 296 -11.69 -17.00 2.61
CA VAL A 296 -10.92 -17.17 3.87
C VAL A 296 -9.41 -16.96 3.70
N PRO A 297 -8.73 -17.54 2.67
CA PRO A 297 -7.31 -17.27 2.43
C PRO A 297 -7.03 -15.78 2.20
N MET A 298 -7.89 -15.10 1.42
CA MET A 298 -7.78 -13.68 1.11
C MET A 298 -7.87 -12.79 2.35
N VAL A 299 -8.91 -12.98 3.16
CA VAL A 299 -9.09 -12.20 4.38
C VAL A 299 -7.91 -12.41 5.32
N ARG A 300 -7.35 -13.64 5.39
CA ARG A 300 -6.21 -13.98 6.24
C ARG A 300 -4.94 -13.22 5.86
N GLU A 301 -4.68 -13.00 4.57
CA GLU A 301 -3.52 -12.24 4.13
C GLU A 301 -3.61 -10.76 4.55
N HIS A 302 -4.77 -10.13 4.39
CA HIS A 302 -4.98 -8.75 4.85
C HIS A 302 -4.86 -8.60 6.38
N PHE A 303 -5.37 -9.58 7.15
CA PHE A 303 -5.13 -9.62 8.60
C PHE A 303 -3.65 -9.76 8.94
N HIS A 304 -2.91 -10.58 8.19
CA HIS A 304 -1.47 -10.73 8.40
C HIS A 304 -0.71 -9.42 8.19
N GLU A 305 -1.01 -8.70 7.11
CA GLU A 305 -0.40 -7.39 6.84
C GLU A 305 -0.74 -6.35 7.92
N ALA A 306 -2.02 -6.25 8.30
CA ALA A 306 -2.46 -5.34 9.34
C ALA A 306 -1.78 -5.67 10.68
N ASN A 307 -1.67 -6.95 11.04
CA ASN A 307 -0.97 -7.38 12.25
C ASN A 307 0.52 -7.03 12.23
N ILE A 308 1.20 -7.11 11.08
CA ILE A 308 2.59 -6.66 10.97
C ILE A 308 2.68 -5.16 11.26
N LEU A 309 1.87 -4.33 10.60
CA LEU A 309 1.87 -2.88 10.81
C LEU A 309 1.59 -2.52 12.27
N LEU A 310 0.54 -3.10 12.86
CA LEU A 310 0.14 -2.88 14.25
C LEU A 310 1.20 -3.35 15.24
N ALA A 311 1.83 -4.51 15.02
CA ALA A 311 2.88 -5.00 15.88
C ALA A 311 4.07 -4.02 15.94
N HIS A 312 4.52 -3.51 14.79
CA HIS A 312 5.62 -2.55 14.72
C HIS A 312 5.24 -1.20 15.35
N PHE A 313 4.03 -0.71 15.09
CA PHE A 313 3.53 0.52 15.72
C PHE A 313 3.48 0.42 17.25
N HIS A 314 2.84 -0.63 17.77
CA HIS A 314 2.74 -0.85 19.22
C HIS A 314 4.08 -1.09 19.88
N TYR A 315 5.02 -1.72 19.18
CA TYR A 315 6.39 -1.87 19.65
C TYR A 315 7.12 -0.52 19.76
N CYS A 316 7.00 0.36 18.76
CA CYS A 316 7.55 1.72 18.80
C CYS A 316 6.93 2.59 19.89
N ASN A 317 5.68 2.33 20.26
CA ASN A 317 4.95 3.13 21.26
C ASN A 317 5.18 2.68 22.70
N ARG A 318 5.90 1.58 22.94
CA ARG A 318 6.14 1.06 24.29
C ARG A 318 6.81 2.13 25.15
N GLY A 319 6.10 2.55 26.20
CA GLY A 319 6.55 3.54 27.18
C GLY A 319 6.27 5.01 26.82
N LEU A 320 5.68 5.30 25.66
CA LEU A 320 5.28 6.67 25.26
C LEU A 320 3.77 6.84 25.14
N SER A 321 3.02 5.78 24.81
CA SER A 321 1.55 5.73 24.68
C SER A 321 0.85 7.05 24.30
N PRO A 322 1.20 7.72 23.17
CA PRO A 322 0.74 9.08 22.89
C PRO A 322 -0.72 9.15 22.46
N LEU A 323 -1.35 8.00 22.22
CA LEU A 323 -2.79 7.86 21.94
C LEU A 323 -3.59 7.47 23.19
N SER A 324 -2.94 7.24 24.34
CA SER A 324 -3.64 6.97 25.59
C SER A 324 -4.31 8.24 26.13
N GLY A 325 -5.46 8.06 26.78
CA GLY A 325 -6.19 9.15 27.44
C GLY A 325 -5.36 9.85 28.53
N ASP A 326 -4.42 9.12 29.15
CA ASP A 326 -3.61 9.62 30.27
C ASP A 326 -2.32 10.32 29.83
N ALA A 327 -2.01 10.30 28.53
CA ALA A 327 -0.78 10.90 28.02
C ALA A 327 -0.82 12.43 28.11
N LYS A 328 0.06 13.00 28.93
CA LYS A 328 0.15 14.44 29.15
C LYS A 328 0.58 15.16 27.88
N ASP A 329 0.03 16.35 27.65
CA ASP A 329 0.47 17.21 26.55
C ASP A 329 1.97 17.56 26.59
N CYS A 330 2.57 17.63 27.78
CA CYS A 330 3.99 17.94 27.91
C CYS A 330 4.86 16.92 27.19
N LEU A 331 4.44 15.64 27.16
CA LEU A 331 5.08 14.59 26.37
C LEU A 331 5.06 14.95 24.87
N LEU A 332 3.89 15.39 24.37
CA LEU A 332 3.70 15.72 22.96
C LEU A 332 4.53 16.95 22.55
N ARG A 333 4.50 18.01 23.37
CA ARG A 333 5.23 19.26 23.06
C ARG A 333 6.74 19.11 23.24
N VAL A 334 7.17 18.60 24.40
CA VAL A 334 8.59 18.61 24.80
C VAL A 334 9.35 17.42 24.22
N GLU A 335 8.82 16.21 24.35
CA GLU A 335 9.57 15.01 23.94
C GLU A 335 9.40 14.66 22.47
N MET A 336 8.26 15.00 21.86
CA MET A 336 7.99 14.73 20.44
C MET A 336 8.15 15.97 19.56
N GLY A 337 8.27 17.16 20.15
CA GLY A 337 8.43 18.41 19.39
C GLY A 337 7.19 18.78 18.56
N LEU A 338 5.99 18.39 19.01
CA LEU A 338 4.75 18.72 18.31
C LEU A 338 4.32 20.16 18.61
N ASP A 339 3.98 20.90 17.56
CA ASP A 339 3.34 22.21 17.70
C ASP A 339 1.89 22.10 18.22
N GLU A 340 1.29 23.26 18.49
CA GLU A 340 -0.06 23.30 19.08
C GLU A 340 -1.11 22.66 18.16
N ALA A 341 -1.05 22.87 16.85
CA ALA A 341 -2.01 22.29 15.92
C ALA A 341 -1.93 20.75 15.92
N LYS A 342 -0.70 20.20 15.91
CA LYS A 342 -0.43 18.76 15.98
C LYS A 342 -0.86 18.18 17.33
N VAL A 343 -0.67 18.89 18.44
CA VAL A 343 -1.17 18.49 19.77
C VAL A 343 -2.70 18.43 19.79
N GLN A 344 -3.38 19.45 19.24
CA GLN A 344 -4.84 19.47 19.17
C GLN A 344 -5.39 18.34 18.29
N PHE A 345 -4.70 18.00 17.21
CA PHE A 345 -5.03 16.83 16.40
C PHE A 345 -4.96 15.52 17.20
N ILE A 346 -3.92 15.33 18.02
CA ILE A 346 -3.80 14.14 18.88
C ILE A 346 -4.90 14.11 19.94
N ARG A 347 -5.21 15.24 20.58
CA ARG A 347 -6.34 15.34 21.53
C ARG A 347 -7.66 14.95 20.90
N TYR A 348 -7.96 15.50 19.71
CA TYR A 348 -9.13 15.14 18.93
C TYR A 348 -9.17 13.63 18.64
N THR A 349 -8.05 13.07 18.20
CA THR A 349 -7.93 11.66 17.85
C THR A 349 -8.27 10.76 19.05
N ARG A 350 -7.74 11.09 20.24
CA ARG A 350 -8.04 10.35 21.49
C ARG A 350 -9.51 10.43 21.85
N GLN A 351 -10.12 11.63 21.77
CA GLN A 351 -11.53 11.83 22.06
C GLN A 351 -12.42 11.08 21.07
N PHE A 352 -12.07 11.10 19.79
CA PHE A 352 -12.78 10.39 18.72
C PHE A 352 -12.80 8.88 18.96
N ALA A 353 -11.65 8.31 19.31
CA ALA A 353 -11.51 6.89 19.64
C ALA A 353 -12.34 6.52 20.87
N LYS A 354 -12.21 7.29 21.97
CA LYS A 354 -12.96 7.06 23.21
C LYS A 354 -14.48 7.12 23.00
N ALA A 355 -14.97 8.08 22.22
CA ALA A 355 -16.39 8.22 21.93
C ALA A 355 -16.97 7.06 21.10
N ARG A 356 -16.13 6.26 20.43
CA ARG A 356 -16.54 5.15 19.55
C ARG A 356 -16.12 3.79 20.07
N GLU A 357 -15.59 3.70 21.29
CA GLU A 357 -15.05 2.46 21.85
C GLU A 357 -16.06 1.30 21.85
N SER A 358 -17.33 1.58 22.19
CA SER A 358 -18.41 0.58 22.15
C SER A 358 -18.65 0.06 20.74
N ARG A 359 -18.91 0.97 19.78
CA ARG A 359 -19.11 0.64 18.37
C ARG A 359 -17.91 -0.11 17.77
N TRP A 360 -16.70 0.28 18.13
CA TRP A 360 -15.48 -0.38 17.64
C TRP A 360 -15.31 -1.81 18.16
N LYS A 361 -15.84 -2.14 19.35
CA LYS A 361 -15.90 -3.53 19.83
C LYS A 361 -16.89 -4.36 19.00
N GLU A 362 -17.99 -3.76 18.56
CA GLU A 362 -19.01 -4.43 17.73
C GLU A 362 -18.49 -4.78 16.33
N LEU A 363 -17.60 -3.96 15.75
CA LEU A 363 -17.02 -4.21 14.42
C LEU A 363 -16.35 -5.59 14.32
N GLU A 364 -15.71 -6.06 15.39
CA GLU A 364 -15.07 -7.38 15.42
C GLU A 364 -16.10 -8.50 15.58
N SER A 365 -17.11 -8.31 16.43
CA SER A 365 -18.14 -9.33 16.63
C SER A 365 -19.00 -9.55 15.38
N GLU A 366 -19.23 -8.49 14.61
CA GLU A 366 -20.08 -8.47 13.41
C GLU A 366 -19.30 -8.70 12.11
N GLU A 367 -17.99 -8.88 12.18
CA GLU A 367 -17.13 -9.11 11.01
C GLU A 367 -17.29 -8.02 9.92
N LYS A 368 -17.43 -6.77 10.37
CA LYS A 368 -17.55 -5.58 9.50
C LYS A 368 -16.19 -5.18 8.93
N TYR A 369 -15.59 -6.09 8.16
CA TYR A 369 -14.27 -5.94 7.52
C TYR A 369 -14.17 -4.75 6.57
N GLU A 370 -15.30 -4.27 6.06
CA GLU A 370 -15.40 -3.16 5.11
C GLU A 370 -15.47 -1.79 5.80
N ASP A 371 -15.62 -1.73 7.13
CA ASP A 371 -15.66 -0.45 7.87
C ASP A 371 -14.26 0.16 7.94
N ASP A 372 -14.12 1.43 7.55
CA ASP A 372 -12.85 2.17 7.52
C ASP A 372 -12.03 2.00 8.81
N TYR A 373 -12.71 1.91 9.96
CA TYR A 373 -12.07 1.83 11.27
C TYR A 373 -11.74 0.42 11.73
N PHE A 374 -12.05 -0.63 10.95
CA PHE A 374 -11.88 -2.03 11.34
C PHE A 374 -10.46 -2.37 11.82
N PHE A 375 -9.44 -2.01 11.05
CA PHE A 375 -8.04 -2.17 11.44
C PHE A 375 -7.50 -0.96 12.21
N ILE A 376 -7.93 0.26 11.87
CA ILE A 376 -7.43 1.52 12.46
C ILE A 376 -7.67 1.57 13.97
N ARG A 377 -8.84 1.10 14.44
CA ARG A 377 -9.19 1.09 15.88
C ARG A 377 -8.13 0.42 16.74
N GLN A 378 -7.41 -0.55 16.18
CA GLN A 378 -6.41 -1.33 16.90
C GLN A 378 -5.16 -0.50 17.26
N LEU A 379 -4.94 0.66 16.62
CA LEU A 379 -3.90 1.63 17.03
C LEU A 379 -4.13 2.20 18.44
N PHE A 380 -5.37 2.19 18.91
CA PHE A 380 -5.80 2.77 20.18
C PHE A 380 -5.86 1.76 21.33
N GLU A 381 -5.51 0.50 21.08
CA GLU A 381 -5.57 -0.56 22.09
C GLU A 381 -4.29 -0.60 22.93
N ASP A 382 -4.39 -0.35 24.24
CA ASP A 382 -3.23 -0.41 25.16
C ASP A 382 -2.63 -1.82 25.27
N ALA A 383 -3.49 -2.84 25.26
CA ALA A 383 -3.11 -4.25 25.35
C ALA A 383 -3.35 -4.98 24.02
N TRP A 384 -2.94 -4.36 22.91
CA TRP A 384 -3.12 -4.91 21.57
C TRP A 384 -2.57 -6.33 21.44
N ARG A 385 -3.30 -7.17 20.72
CA ARG A 385 -2.91 -8.53 20.35
C ARG A 385 -3.23 -8.78 18.88
N PRO A 386 -2.42 -9.59 18.16
CA PRO A 386 -2.71 -9.92 16.78
C PRO A 386 -4.08 -10.59 16.64
N ARG A 387 -4.81 -10.22 15.58
CA ARG A 387 -6.13 -10.79 15.26
C ARG A 387 -5.99 -11.87 14.20
N SER A 388 -6.85 -12.88 14.26
CA SER A 388 -7.01 -13.88 13.21
C SER A 388 -8.43 -13.81 12.66
N VAL A 389 -8.59 -14.18 11.39
CA VAL A 389 -9.91 -14.45 10.82
C VAL A 389 -10.58 -15.51 11.69
N ARG A 390 -11.83 -15.29 12.09
CA ARG A 390 -12.60 -16.34 12.75
C ARG A 390 -12.75 -17.48 11.75
N ALA A 391 -12.32 -18.69 12.13
CA ALA A 391 -12.58 -19.85 11.31
C ALA A 391 -14.09 -19.97 11.10
N GLU A 392 -14.53 -20.22 9.87
CA GLU A 392 -15.93 -20.46 9.56
C GLU A 392 -16.50 -21.45 10.59
N ARG A 393 -17.64 -21.10 11.19
CA ARG A 393 -18.50 -22.12 11.81
C ARG A 393 -18.92 -23.02 10.65
N THR A 394 -18.29 -24.19 10.57
CA THR A 394 -18.65 -25.31 9.68
C THR A 394 -20.14 -25.59 9.69
#